data_AF-F6GPI9-F1
#
_entry.id   AF-F6GPI9-F1
#
_cell.length_a   1.000
_cell.length_b   1.000
_cell.length_c   1.000
_cell.angle_alpha   90.00
_cell.angle_beta   90.00
_cell.angle_gamma   90.00
#
_symmetry.space_group_name_H-M   'P 1'
#
loop_
_entity.id
_entity.type
_entity.pdbx_description
1 polymer ?
#
loop_
_entity_poly.entity_id
_entity_poly.type
_entity_poly.pdbx_seq_one_letter_code
_entity_poly.pdbx_strand_id
1 'polypeptide(L)'
;MVFIFLSSIILSILLIIGKLLSIKNSDQGTDPFECGFSPVSSAHKPFSLHFFLLGMVFIVFDLEIVLLLPLVQSFSYLGWVFCLILMVGLVYEWYLGSLSWL
;
A
#
# COMPACT_ATOMS: atom_id res chain seq x y z
N MET A 1 -5.54 19.80 -13.79
CA MET A 1 -6.07 18.96 -14.88
C MET A 1 -5.11 18.86 -16.07
N VAL A 2 -4.66 19.97 -16.68
CA VAL A 2 -3.70 19.94 -17.81
C VAL A 2 -2.40 19.18 -17.48
N PHE A 3 -1.83 19.41 -16.30
CA PHE A 3 -0.63 18.70 -15.83
C PHE A 3 -0.83 17.18 -15.73
N ILE A 4 -1.96 16.74 -15.16
CA ILE A 4 -2.30 15.32 -15.01
C ILE A 4 -2.43 14.67 -16.40
N PHE A 5 -3.14 15.33 -17.31
CA PHE A 5 -3.30 14.85 -18.68
C PHE A 5 -1.96 14.73 -19.41
N LEU A 6 -1.10 15.75 -19.34
CA LEU A 6 0.25 15.70 -19.90
C LEU A 6 1.08 14.56 -19.31
N SER A 7 1.06 14.37 -17.98
CA SER A 7 1.80 13.28 -17.33
C SER A 7 1.32 11.89 -17.79
N SER A 8 0.01 11.69 -17.96
CA SER A 8 -0.54 10.42 -18.46
C SER A 8 -0.16 10.13 -19.91
N ILE A 9 -0.08 11.16 -20.76
CA ILE A 9 0.36 11.03 -22.15
C ILE A 9 1.84 10.67 -22.23
N ILE A 10 2.67 11.30 -21.41
CA ILE A 10 4.10 11.01 -21.38
C ILE A 10 4.32 9.56 -20.93
N LEU A 11 3.63 9.11 -19.87
CA LEU A 11 3.72 7.73 -19.39
C LEU A 11 3.26 6.71 -20.45
N SER A 12 2.17 6.98 -21.17
CA SER A 12 1.68 6.06 -22.20
C SER A 12 2.64 5.98 -23.40
N ILE A 13 3.22 7.11 -23.83
CA ILE A 13 4.24 7.14 -24.88
C ILE A 13 5.47 6.32 -24.47
N LEU A 14 5.97 6.50 -23.24
CA LEU A 14 7.12 5.73 -22.73
C LEU A 14 6.85 4.22 -22.70
N LEU A 15 5.63 3.81 -22.30
CA LEU A 15 5.23 2.40 -22.31
C LEU A 15 5.19 1.84 -23.75
N ILE A 16 4.68 2.60 -24.71
CA ILE A 16 4.63 2.19 -26.13
C ILE A 16 6.03 2.04 -26.68
N ILE A 17 6.91 3.02 -26.45
CA ILE A 17 8.30 2.98 -26.89
C ILE A 17 9.03 1.79 -26.26
N GLY A 18 8.87 1.56 -24.96
CA GLY A 18 9.46 0.40 -24.26
C GLY A 18 8.99 -0.94 -24.82
N LYS A 19 7.71 -1.04 -25.21
CA LYS A 19 7.16 -2.25 -25.84
C LYS A 19 7.67 -2.44 -27.27
N LEU A 20 7.82 -1.36 -28.05
CA LEU A 20 8.33 -1.42 -29.43
C LEU A 20 9.82 -1.77 -29.49
N LEU A 21 10.61 -1.29 -28.52
CA LEU A 21 12.04 -1.59 -28.41
C LEU A 21 12.32 -2.97 -27.80
N SER A 22 11.33 -3.61 -27.18
CA SER A 22 11.49 -4.90 -26.52
C SER A 22 11.69 -6.02 -27.54
N ILE A 23 12.85 -6.67 -27.49
CA ILE A 23 13.13 -7.89 -28.27
C ILE A 23 12.43 -9.05 -27.57
N LYS A 24 11.26 -9.45 -28.08
CA LYS A 24 10.49 -10.57 -27.52
C LYS A 24 10.86 -11.85 -28.26
N ASN A 25 11.63 -12.73 -27.61
CA ASN A 25 11.82 -14.10 -28.07
C ASN A 25 10.57 -14.92 -27.67
N SER A 26 9.90 -15.54 -28.63
CA SER A 26 8.65 -16.29 -28.42
C SER A 26 8.83 -17.59 -27.63
N ASP A 27 10.05 -18.10 -27.55
CA ASP A 27 10.31 -19.50 -27.19
C ASP A 27 10.78 -19.68 -25.73
N GLN A 28 11.02 -18.60 -25.00
CA GLN A 28 11.47 -18.62 -23.61
C GLN A 28 10.78 -17.51 -22.80
N GLY A 29 9.93 -17.87 -21.84
CA GLY A 29 9.61 -16.98 -20.72
C GLY A 29 8.18 -16.45 -20.62
N THR A 30 7.18 -17.34 -20.60
CA THR A 30 5.91 -17.02 -19.90
C THR A 30 5.81 -17.67 -18.51
N ASP A 31 6.74 -18.57 -18.19
CA ASP A 31 6.73 -19.30 -16.93
C ASP A 31 7.36 -18.46 -15.80
N PRO A 32 6.83 -18.58 -14.57
CA PRO A 32 7.39 -17.90 -13.41
C PRO A 32 8.82 -18.41 -13.15
N PHE A 33 9.76 -17.47 -13.00
CA PHE A 33 11.17 -17.77 -12.81
C PHE A 33 11.43 -18.19 -11.35
N GLU A 34 11.42 -19.49 -11.06
CA GLU A 34 11.88 -20.06 -9.77
C GLU A 34 13.30 -20.62 -9.91
N CYS A 35 14.28 -19.76 -10.21
CA CYS A 35 15.70 -20.13 -10.31
C CYS A 35 15.99 -21.25 -11.34
N GLY A 36 15.23 -21.31 -12.44
CA GLY A 36 15.39 -22.33 -13.49
C GLY A 36 14.65 -23.65 -13.22
N PHE A 37 13.89 -23.75 -12.13
CA PHE A 37 13.00 -24.86 -11.85
C PHE A 37 11.59 -24.57 -12.37
N SER A 38 10.86 -25.63 -12.73
CA SER A 38 9.43 -25.56 -12.96
C SER A 38 8.72 -25.24 -11.63
N PRO A 39 7.68 -24.40 -11.62
CA PRO A 39 7.01 -23.98 -10.40
C PRO A 39 6.55 -25.18 -9.57
N VAL A 40 7.03 -25.28 -8.33
CA VAL A 40 6.82 -26.47 -7.47
C VAL A 40 5.42 -26.50 -6.86
N SER A 41 4.76 -25.35 -6.76
CA SER A 41 3.42 -25.22 -6.19
C SER A 41 2.64 -24.06 -6.81
N SER A 42 1.33 -24.03 -6.61
CA SER A 42 0.52 -22.89 -7.06
C SER A 42 1.00 -21.60 -6.38
N ALA A 43 0.92 -20.47 -7.07
CA ALA A 43 1.26 -19.14 -6.53
C ALA A 43 0.44 -18.74 -5.28
N HIS A 44 -0.63 -19.48 -4.94
CA HIS A 44 -1.41 -19.30 -3.73
C HIS A 44 -0.65 -19.84 -2.51
N LYS A 45 0.24 -19.01 -1.97
CA LYS A 45 0.81 -19.22 -0.63
C LYS A 45 -0.26 -18.89 0.42
N PRO A 46 -0.26 -19.58 1.58
CA PRO A 46 -1.15 -19.23 2.68
C PRO A 46 -0.91 -17.76 3.06
N PHE A 47 -2.01 -17.03 3.19
CA PHE A 47 -1.99 -15.61 3.52
C PHE A 47 -1.59 -15.42 4.99
N SER A 48 -0.68 -14.50 5.26
CA SER A 48 -0.29 -14.20 6.63
C SER A 48 -1.33 -13.28 7.28
N LEU A 49 -1.91 -13.74 8.39
CA LEU A 49 -2.86 -12.96 9.19
C LEU A 49 -2.24 -11.67 9.73
N HIS A 50 -0.91 -11.63 9.89
CA HIS A 50 -0.23 -10.42 10.33
C HIS A 50 -0.36 -9.26 9.34
N PHE A 51 -0.18 -9.50 8.03
CA PHE A 51 -0.38 -8.44 7.03
C PHE A 51 -1.84 -8.02 6.90
N PHE A 52 -2.77 -8.94 7.19
CA PHE A 52 -4.20 -8.60 7.26
C PHE A 52 -4.50 -7.59 8.38
N LEU A 53 -4.00 -7.88 9.60
CA LEU A 53 -4.21 -7.05 10.77
C LEU A 53 -3.60 -5.66 10.57
N LEU A 54 -2.38 -5.60 10.03
CA LEU A 54 -1.75 -4.33 9.66
C LEU A 54 -2.60 -3.51 8.68
N GLY A 55 -3.21 -4.18 7.68
CA GLY A 55 -4.14 -3.54 6.74
C GLY A 55 -5.40 -3.01 7.41
N MET A 56 -5.98 -3.76 8.36
CA MET A 56 -7.17 -3.30 9.10
C MET A 56 -6.85 -2.10 10.00
N VAL A 57 -5.73 -2.14 10.73
CA VAL A 57 -5.27 -1.01 11.56
C VAL A 57 -5.02 0.23 10.69
N PHE A 58 -4.40 0.06 9.52
CA PHE A 58 -4.18 1.17 8.57
C PHE A 58 -5.51 1.81 8.13
N ILE A 59 -6.52 1.01 7.79
CA ILE A 59 -7.84 1.54 7.37
C ILE A 59 -8.49 2.36 8.48
N VAL A 60 -8.48 1.85 9.72
CA VAL A 60 -9.06 2.56 10.87
C VAL A 60 -8.31 3.87 11.13
N PHE A 61 -6.98 3.84 11.12
CA PHE A 61 -6.16 5.01 11.36
C PHE A 61 -6.30 6.08 10.25
N ASP A 62 -6.46 5.67 8.99
CA ASP A 62 -6.71 6.60 7.88
C ASP A 62 -8.06 7.32 8.05
N LEU A 63 -9.11 6.60 8.48
CA LEU A 63 -10.39 7.21 8.82
C LEU A 63 -10.29 8.20 9.98
N GLU A 64 -9.51 7.88 11.01
CA GLU A 64 -9.25 8.78 12.14
C GLU A 64 -8.53 10.07 11.72
N ILE A 65 -7.55 9.98 10.81
CA ILE A 65 -6.86 11.16 10.26
C ILE A 65 -7.84 12.05 9.47
N VAL A 66 -8.71 11.43 8.67
CA VAL A 66 -9.74 12.17 7.92
C VAL A 66 -10.65 12.97 8.86
N LEU A 67 -11.01 12.39 10.01
CA LEU A 67 -11.81 13.07 11.05
C LEU A 67 -11.02 14.17 11.79
N LEU A 68 -9.71 14.00 11.94
CA LEU A 68 -8.82 14.96 12.60
C LEU A 68 -8.59 16.24 11.77
N LEU A 69 -8.48 16.13 10.45
CA LEU A 69 -8.21 17.26 9.55
C LEU A 69 -9.08 18.53 9.80
N PRO A 70 -10.42 18.45 9.83
CA PRO A 70 -11.25 19.62 10.10
C PRO A 70 -11.10 20.15 11.53
N LEU A 71 -10.83 19.27 12.50
CA LEU A 71 -10.66 19.65 13.90
C LEU A 71 -9.36 20.43 14.13
N VAL A 72 -8.28 20.06 13.46
CA VAL A 72 -7.00 20.79 13.52
C VAL A 72 -7.15 22.21 12.96
N GLN A 73 -7.85 22.36 11.83
CA GLN A 73 -8.07 23.68 11.23
C GLN A 73 -8.81 24.64 12.18
N SER A 74 -9.66 24.09 13.06
CA SER A 74 -10.41 24.87 14.06
C SER A 74 -9.64 25.19 15.35
N PHE A 75 -8.44 24.61 15.56
CA PHE A 75 -7.65 24.68 16.80
C PHE A 75 -8.49 24.51 18.08
N SER A 76 -9.52 23.65 18.00
CA SER A 76 -10.44 23.45 19.12
C SER A 76 -9.82 22.57 20.20
N TYR A 77 -10.24 22.77 21.45
CA TYR A 77 -9.91 21.88 22.57
C TYR A 77 -10.27 20.42 22.24
N LEU A 78 -11.37 20.20 21.50
CA LEU A 78 -11.79 18.91 21.00
C LEU A 78 -10.76 18.24 20.09
N GLY A 79 -10.07 19.01 19.24
CA GLY A 79 -8.98 18.48 18.40
C GLY A 79 -7.82 17.94 19.23
N TRP A 80 -7.43 18.64 20.30
CA TRP A 80 -6.38 18.16 21.21
C TRP A 80 -6.78 16.90 21.98
N VAL A 81 -8.03 16.84 22.45
CA VAL A 81 -8.57 15.62 23.08
C VAL A 81 -8.60 14.46 22.09
N PHE A 82 -9.00 14.71 20.84
CA PHE A 82 -9.01 13.71 19.78
C PHE A 82 -7.59 13.19 19.48
N CYS A 83 -6.60 14.08 19.36
CA CYS A 83 -5.19 13.68 19.20
C CYS A 83 -4.70 12.79 20.34
N LEU A 84 -5.05 13.10 21.60
CA LEU A 84 -4.69 12.26 22.74
C LEU A 84 -5.30 10.87 22.65
N ILE A 85 -6.56 10.76 22.23
CA ILE A 85 -7.23 9.47 22.02
C ILE A 85 -6.50 8.64 20.97
N LEU A 86 -6.10 9.25 19.84
CA LEU A 86 -5.32 8.57 18.79
C LEU A 86 -3.98 8.05 19.32
N MET A 87 -3.26 8.85 20.10
CA MET A 87 -1.98 8.44 20.69
C MET A 87 -2.15 7.26 21.64
N VAL A 88 -3.21 7.25 22.46
CA VAL A 88 -3.50 6.14 23.37
C VAL A 88 -3.89 4.88 22.59
N GLY A 89 -4.71 5.00 21.55
CA GLY A 89 -5.09 3.89 20.67
C GLY A 89 -3.88 3.26 19.99
N LEU A 90 -2.95 4.07 19.48
CA LEU A 90 -1.71 3.59 18.87
C LEU A 90 -0.83 2.82 19.87
N VAL A 91 -0.67 3.33 21.09
CA VAL A 91 0.11 2.66 22.13
C VAL A 91 -0.53 1.34 22.54
N TYR A 92 -1.86 1.27 22.59
CA TYR A 92 -2.60 0.04 22.89
C TYR A 92 -2.39 -1.03 21.81
N GLU A 93 -2.51 -0.68 20.53
CA GLU A 93 -2.25 -1.60 19.41
C GLU A 93 -0.79 -2.08 19.36
N TRP A 94 0.15 -1.22 19.76
CA TRP A 94 1.55 -1.61 19.89
C TRP A 94 1.75 -2.62 21.01
N TYR A 95 1.14 -2.40 22.17
CA TYR A 95 1.21 -3.36 23.28
C TYR A 95 0.61 -4.73 22.93
N LEU A 96 -0.44 -4.76 22.10
CA LEU A 96 -1.05 -6.01 21.60
C LEU A 96 -0.17 -6.78 20.60
N GLY A 97 0.94 -6.20 20.14
CA GLY A 97 1.83 -6.85 19.18
C GLY A 97 1.29 -6.89 17.75
N SER A 98 0.22 -6.15 17.43
CA SER A 98 -0.26 -6.05 16.04
C SER A 98 0.73 -5.34 15.11
N LEU A 99 1.70 -4.63 15.68
CA LEU A 99 2.73 -3.86 14.98
C LEU A 99 4.13 -4.51 15.08
N SER A 100 4.30 -5.58 15.88
CA SER A 100 5.61 -6.21 16.05
C SER A 100 5.94 -7.14 14.88
N TRP A 101 7.07 -6.90 14.25
CA TRP A 101 7.55 -7.65 13.08
C TRP A 101 8.38 -8.90 13.40
N LEU A 102 8.42 -9.32 14.68
CA LEU A 102 9.19 -10.47 15.18
C LEU A 102 8.33 -11.33 16.10
#